data_AF-A0AAE8MZ25-F1
#
_entry.id   AF-A0AAE8MZ25-F1
#
_cell.length_a   1.000
_cell.length_b   1.000
_cell.length_c   1.000
_cell.angle_alpha   90.00
_cell.angle_beta   90.00
_cell.angle_gamma   90.00
#
_symmetry.space_group_name_H-M   'P 1'
#
loop_
_entity.id
_entity.type
_entity.pdbx_description
1 polymer ?
#
loop_
_entity_poly.entity_id
_entity_poly.type
_entity_poly.pdbx_seq_one_letter_code
_entity_poly.pdbx_strand_id
1 'polypeptide(L)'
;MPSASNEERISLSAFWSRISLDADNYPNTPDEAAWLDLLASEPALIESTLAVTTEHWLSDALCKQRAGVHSSRAANILVQRIKSREALTDAVLMAVLTLAFRERLADNDVVWGIHIDGIADLLRERYSQGVRTLPPWVTGLVVSDSVNTLFNFPRVYHSKVVDALGLYGGISVSRIAALTDGISRLWASIEAHRTGQPDSSFAVDMIEGPLARLETQARLLGSSDDPFTQSTAFAIELVLQLSWPTQPPATLTTIAGGLKEALCRIPVRPCFFMDFTSFQLMIGAVAAGEGSQTREWFLTKLKRAVLELRSRGWDEPLELFRRVNFPNVGLMKRFKSLWAELASGVQAGP
;
A
#
# COMPACT_ATOMS: atom_id res chain seq x y z
N MET A 1 -17.00 22.89 8.99
CA MET A 1 -15.74 22.82 9.76
C MET A 1 -15.06 24.17 9.67
N PRO A 2 -14.49 24.73 10.75
CA PRO A 2 -13.69 25.94 10.64
C PRO A 2 -12.38 25.59 9.94
N SER A 3 -12.04 26.33 8.88
CA SER A 3 -10.78 26.20 8.16
C SER A 3 -9.63 26.59 9.09
N ALA A 4 -8.54 25.81 9.11
CA ALA A 4 -7.32 26.18 9.82
C ALA A 4 -6.81 27.55 9.33
N SER A 5 -6.24 28.35 10.24
CA SER A 5 -5.63 29.63 9.89
C SER A 5 -4.43 29.43 8.96
N ASN A 6 -4.04 30.46 8.22
CA ASN A 6 -2.93 30.37 7.27
C ASN A 6 -1.58 30.06 7.98
N GLU A 7 -1.40 30.56 9.21
CA GLU A 7 -0.20 30.28 10.03
C GLU A 7 -0.16 28.83 10.54
N GLU A 8 -1.31 28.28 10.98
CA GLU A 8 -1.42 26.88 11.37
C GLU A 8 -1.12 25.95 10.19
N ARG A 9 -1.60 26.29 8.99
CA ARG A 9 -1.29 25.52 7.76
C ARG A 9 0.18 25.56 7.39
N ILE A 10 0.87 26.69 7.57
CA ILE A 10 2.33 26.80 7.33
C ILE A 10 3.10 25.95 8.36
N SER A 11 2.70 25.98 9.64
CA SER A 11 3.32 25.17 10.70
C SER A 11 3.10 23.67 10.48
N LEU A 12 1.87 23.28 10.13
CA LEU A 12 1.51 21.90 9.80
C LEU A 12 2.17 21.42 8.52
N SER A 13 2.26 22.25 7.48
CA SER A 13 3.03 21.94 6.26
C SER A 13 4.50 21.72 6.61
N ALA A 14 5.14 22.60 7.38
CA ALA A 14 6.53 22.42 7.80
C ALA A 14 6.74 21.16 8.66
N PHE A 15 5.81 20.88 9.58
CA PHE A 15 5.77 19.64 10.36
C PHE A 15 5.61 18.42 9.45
N TRP A 16 4.72 18.49 8.46
CA TRP A 16 4.42 17.35 7.60
C TRP A 16 5.49 17.09 6.56
N SER A 17 6.05 18.14 5.98
CA SER A 17 7.29 18.10 5.19
C SER A 17 8.43 17.48 5.99
N ARG A 18 8.53 17.80 7.28
CA ARG A 18 9.49 17.17 8.19
C ARG A 18 9.16 15.73 8.54
N ILE A 19 7.92 15.27 8.49
CA ILE A 19 7.55 13.95 9.03
C ILE A 19 7.19 12.93 7.92
N SER A 20 6.57 13.35 6.82
CA SER A 20 6.07 12.48 5.72
C SER A 20 6.86 12.52 4.42
N LEU A 21 7.94 13.30 4.36
CA LEU A 21 8.99 13.09 3.36
C LEU A 21 8.59 13.27 1.88
N ASP A 22 8.08 14.43 1.50
CA ASP A 22 8.49 15.07 0.24
C ASP A 22 8.26 16.56 0.44
N ALA A 23 9.21 17.19 1.13
CA ALA A 23 9.07 18.54 1.67
C ALA A 23 9.02 19.63 0.59
N ASP A 24 9.55 19.32 -0.60
CA ASP A 24 9.65 20.30 -1.66
C ASP A 24 8.27 20.51 -2.28
N ASN A 25 7.69 21.66 -1.91
CA ASN A 25 6.39 22.10 -2.33
C ASN A 25 5.29 21.10 -1.87
N TYR A 26 4.98 21.01 -0.57
CA TYR A 26 3.79 20.29 -0.08
C TYR A 26 2.99 21.20 0.87
N PRO A 27 1.67 21.37 0.69
CA PRO A 27 0.82 20.82 -0.36
C PRO A 27 0.99 21.57 -1.70
N ASN A 28 0.88 20.86 -2.82
CA ASN A 28 0.86 21.43 -4.18
C ASN A 28 -0.51 21.42 -4.84
N THR A 29 -1.42 20.59 -4.33
CA THR A 29 -2.77 20.42 -4.89
C THR A 29 -3.82 20.68 -3.81
N PRO A 30 -5.07 21.03 -4.22
CA PRO A 30 -6.19 21.13 -3.28
C PRO A 30 -6.44 19.83 -2.49
N ASP A 31 -6.23 18.67 -3.11
CA ASP A 31 -6.39 17.37 -2.46
C ASP A 31 -5.34 17.14 -1.36
N GLU A 32 -4.08 17.56 -1.60
CA GLU A 32 -3.02 17.51 -0.59
C GLU A 32 -3.26 18.48 0.57
N ALA A 33 -3.85 19.64 0.29
CA ALA A 33 -4.27 20.58 1.33
C ALA A 33 -5.44 20.03 2.16
N ALA A 34 -6.43 19.40 1.52
CA ALA A 34 -7.53 18.74 2.22
C ALA A 34 -7.04 17.56 3.09
N TRP A 35 -6.02 16.84 2.63
CA TRP A 35 -5.35 15.80 3.43
C TRP A 35 -4.68 16.35 4.69
N LEU A 36 -4.01 17.51 4.59
CA LEU A 36 -3.44 18.22 5.74
C LEU A 36 -4.49 18.68 6.74
N ASP A 37 -5.59 19.26 6.24
CA ASP A 37 -6.71 19.68 7.07
C ASP A 37 -7.33 18.47 7.80
N LEU A 38 -7.44 17.30 7.14
CA LEU A 38 -7.89 16.06 7.76
C LEU A 38 -6.95 15.61 8.90
N LEU A 39 -5.63 15.64 8.66
CA LEU A 39 -4.63 15.31 9.67
C LEU A 39 -4.75 16.20 10.91
N ALA A 40 -4.91 17.50 10.70
CA ALA A 40 -5.04 18.47 11.78
C ALA A 40 -6.36 18.37 12.56
N SER A 41 -7.39 17.76 11.97
CA SER A 41 -8.73 17.71 12.55
C SER A 41 -8.88 16.72 13.71
N GLU A 42 -7.96 15.77 13.89
CA GLU A 42 -8.07 14.73 14.92
C GLU A 42 -6.72 14.47 15.62
N PRO A 43 -6.62 14.78 16.92
CA PRO A 43 -5.43 14.49 17.72
C PRO A 43 -4.96 13.04 17.66
N ALA A 44 -5.87 12.05 17.63
CA ALA A 44 -5.49 10.65 17.48
C ALA A 44 -4.72 10.38 16.17
N LEU A 45 -5.08 11.06 15.09
CA LEU A 45 -4.42 10.92 13.80
C LEU A 45 -3.01 11.50 13.83
N ILE A 46 -2.83 12.67 14.45
CA ILE A 46 -1.50 13.27 14.67
C ILE A 46 -0.62 12.33 15.51
N GLU A 47 -1.15 11.83 16.62
CA GLU A 47 -0.40 10.93 17.52
C GLU A 47 -0.06 9.59 16.83
N SER A 48 -0.99 9.00 16.06
CA SER A 48 -0.72 7.78 15.29
C SER A 48 0.37 7.99 14.21
N THR A 49 0.35 9.15 13.57
CA THR A 49 1.33 9.56 12.57
C THR A 49 2.72 9.73 13.18
N LEU A 50 2.79 10.42 14.33
CA LEU A 50 4.01 10.57 15.11
C LEU A 50 4.54 9.22 15.58
N ALA A 51 3.66 8.29 15.95
CA ALA A 51 4.07 6.94 16.33
C ALA A 51 4.81 6.22 15.19
N VAL A 52 4.25 6.19 13.97
CA VAL A 52 4.91 5.57 12.80
C VAL A 52 6.26 6.22 12.52
N THR A 53 6.27 7.55 12.45
CA THR A 53 7.42 8.30 11.95
C THR A 53 8.54 8.39 12.97
N THR A 54 8.21 8.49 14.26
CA THR A 54 9.20 8.52 15.35
C THR A 54 9.87 7.16 15.54
N GLU A 55 9.15 6.06 15.29
CA GLU A 55 9.70 4.71 15.45
C GLU A 55 10.87 4.42 14.51
N HIS A 56 10.80 5.01 13.32
CA HIS A 56 11.80 4.87 12.27
C HIS A 56 12.62 6.17 12.10
N TRP A 57 12.58 7.06 13.09
CA TRP A 57 13.43 8.25 13.20
C TRP A 57 14.54 8.01 14.21
N LEU A 58 15.79 8.00 13.73
CA LEU A 58 17.04 7.73 14.44
C LEU A 58 16.97 6.36 15.13
N SER A 59 17.90 5.46 14.83
CA SER A 59 17.91 4.06 15.29
C SER A 59 18.03 3.86 16.83
N ASP A 60 17.78 4.90 17.62
CA ASP A 60 17.92 4.94 19.08
C ASP A 60 16.68 4.38 19.82
N ALA A 61 16.93 3.70 20.93
CA ALA A 61 15.92 3.16 21.84
C ALA A 61 14.97 4.25 22.37
N LEU A 62 15.46 5.49 22.53
CA LEU A 62 14.64 6.62 22.95
C LEU A 62 13.54 6.96 21.92
N CYS A 63 13.82 6.84 20.63
CA CYS A 63 12.83 7.09 19.58
C CYS A 63 11.76 6.00 19.55
N LYS A 64 12.14 4.73 19.70
CA LYS A 64 11.18 3.63 19.87
C LYS A 64 10.29 3.83 21.10
N GLN A 65 10.86 4.26 22.22
CA GLN A 65 10.09 4.57 23.43
C GLN A 65 9.08 5.72 23.18
N ARG A 66 9.52 6.80 22.53
CA ARG A 66 8.64 7.93 22.17
C ARG A 66 7.52 7.51 21.23
N ALA A 67 7.82 6.69 20.22
CA ALA A 67 6.82 6.11 19.33
C ALA A 67 5.76 5.31 20.11
N GLY A 68 6.18 4.50 21.08
CA GLY A 68 5.26 3.78 21.97
C GLY A 68 4.36 4.71 22.81
N VAL A 69 4.91 5.85 23.28
CA VAL A 69 4.13 6.88 23.98
C VAL A 69 3.08 7.51 23.05
N HIS A 70 3.46 7.87 21.83
CA HIS A 70 2.54 8.42 20.83
C HIS A 70 1.45 7.42 20.44
N SER A 71 1.80 6.15 20.22
CA SER A 71 0.84 5.08 19.94
C SER A 71 -0.16 4.90 21.10
N SER A 72 0.32 4.93 22.34
CA SER A 72 -0.52 4.82 23.53
C SER A 72 -1.48 6.01 23.67
N ARG A 73 -1.02 7.23 23.36
CA ARG A 73 -1.87 8.43 23.34
C ARG A 73 -2.95 8.33 22.27
N ALA A 74 -2.57 7.95 21.05
CA ALA A 74 -3.52 7.74 19.96
C ALA A 74 -4.62 6.74 20.35
N ALA A 75 -4.23 5.57 20.89
CA ALA A 75 -5.17 4.55 21.35
C ALA A 75 -6.11 5.07 22.45
N ASN A 76 -5.60 5.82 23.43
CA ASN A 76 -6.44 6.40 24.49
C ASN A 76 -7.46 7.41 23.95
N ILE A 77 -7.06 8.27 23.02
CA ILE A 77 -7.96 9.24 22.38
C ILE A 77 -9.03 8.49 21.57
N LEU A 78 -8.65 7.47 20.80
CA LEU A 78 -9.60 6.63 20.05
C LEU A 78 -10.63 5.95 20.96
N VAL A 79 -10.19 5.38 22.09
CA VAL A 79 -11.08 4.79 23.09
C VAL A 79 -12.07 5.83 23.64
N GLN A 80 -11.61 7.06 23.90
CA GLN A 80 -12.49 8.15 24.32
C GLN A 80 -13.52 8.50 23.24
N ARG A 81 -13.09 8.64 21.98
CA ARG A 81 -13.99 8.92 20.83
C ARG A 81 -15.04 7.83 20.63
N ILE A 82 -14.66 6.56 20.79
CA ILE A 82 -15.60 5.44 20.70
C ILE A 82 -16.61 5.50 21.85
N LYS A 83 -16.15 5.72 23.09
CA LYS A 83 -17.02 5.85 24.27
C LYS A 83 -17.97 7.05 24.17
N SER A 84 -17.53 8.16 23.57
CA SER A 84 -18.35 9.36 23.38
C SER A 84 -19.25 9.30 22.14
N ARG A 85 -19.21 8.22 21.35
CA ARG A 85 -19.92 8.07 20.05
C ARG A 85 -19.52 9.11 19.00
N GLU A 86 -18.30 9.63 19.08
CA GLU A 86 -17.72 10.59 18.14
C GLU A 86 -16.74 9.93 17.15
N ALA A 87 -16.64 8.60 17.16
CA ALA A 87 -15.68 7.84 16.35
C ALA A 87 -16.02 7.75 14.85
N LEU A 88 -17.12 8.35 14.40
CA LEU A 88 -17.64 8.19 13.03
C LEU A 88 -17.01 9.16 12.01
N THR A 89 -15.91 9.83 12.35
CA THR A 89 -15.22 10.77 11.45
C THR A 89 -14.21 10.06 10.55
N ASP A 90 -13.90 10.66 9.42
CA ASP A 90 -12.89 10.15 8.48
C ASP A 90 -11.49 10.15 9.10
N ALA A 91 -11.21 11.12 9.97
CA ALA A 91 -9.94 11.27 10.64
C ALA A 91 -9.72 10.17 11.70
N VAL A 92 -10.77 9.76 12.42
CA VAL A 92 -10.71 8.61 13.34
C VAL A 92 -10.43 7.31 12.58
N LEU A 93 -11.13 7.07 11.48
CA LEU A 93 -10.88 5.90 10.62
C LEU A 93 -9.43 5.89 10.12
N MET A 94 -8.93 7.05 9.69
CA MET A 94 -7.55 7.21 9.23
C MET A 94 -6.54 6.96 10.35
N ALA A 95 -6.82 7.40 11.58
CA ALA A 95 -5.94 7.14 12.72
C ALA A 95 -5.79 5.64 13.00
N VAL A 96 -6.88 4.87 12.93
CA VAL A 96 -6.82 3.40 13.11
C VAL A 96 -6.08 2.73 11.94
N LEU A 97 -6.28 3.19 10.69
CA LEU A 97 -5.53 2.71 9.53
C LEU A 97 -4.02 2.98 9.67
N THR A 98 -3.64 4.16 10.17
CA THR A 98 -2.24 4.52 10.43
C THR A 98 -1.63 3.64 11.52
N LEU A 99 -2.37 3.34 12.60
CA LEU A 99 -1.92 2.40 13.62
C LEU A 99 -1.79 0.98 13.08
N ALA A 100 -2.73 0.50 12.26
CA ALA A 100 -2.56 -0.79 11.57
C ALA A 100 -1.28 -0.80 10.74
N PHE A 101 -1.06 0.23 9.92
CA PHE A 101 0.16 0.32 9.11
C PHE A 101 1.43 0.34 9.96
N ARG A 102 1.42 1.05 11.10
CA ARG A 102 2.52 1.02 12.09
C ARG A 102 2.86 -0.40 12.52
N GLU A 103 1.87 -1.14 13.01
CA GLU A 103 2.09 -2.50 13.50
C GLU A 103 2.58 -3.43 12.38
N ARG A 104 2.14 -3.20 11.13
CA ARG A 104 2.67 -3.93 9.99
C ARG A 104 4.15 -3.64 9.77
N LEU A 105 4.59 -2.38 9.85
CA LEU A 105 6.02 -2.03 9.76
C LEU A 105 6.84 -2.65 10.89
N ALA A 106 6.26 -2.72 12.10
CA ALA A 106 6.90 -3.26 13.30
C ALA A 106 6.87 -4.80 13.43
N ASP A 107 6.29 -5.53 12.46
CA ASP A 107 6.08 -7.00 12.51
C ASP A 107 5.16 -7.50 13.63
N ASN A 108 4.21 -6.67 14.05
CA ASN A 108 3.33 -7.02 15.15
C ASN A 108 1.97 -7.49 14.63
N ASP A 109 1.93 -8.70 14.07
CA ASP A 109 0.73 -9.28 13.45
C ASP A 109 -0.47 -9.36 14.40
N VAL A 110 -0.22 -9.57 15.69
CA VAL A 110 -1.27 -9.65 16.72
C VAL A 110 -1.96 -8.30 16.88
N VAL A 111 -1.19 -7.22 17.08
CA VAL A 111 -1.77 -5.88 17.27
C VAL A 111 -2.26 -5.30 15.93
N TRP A 112 -1.61 -5.64 14.82
CA TRP A 112 -2.14 -5.38 13.49
C TRP A 112 -3.55 -5.95 13.33
N GLY A 113 -3.77 -7.22 13.70
CA GLY A 113 -5.08 -7.86 13.66
C GLY A 113 -6.14 -7.14 14.50
N ILE A 114 -5.76 -6.63 15.67
CA ILE A 114 -6.66 -5.82 16.52
C ILE A 114 -7.08 -4.54 15.81
N HIS A 115 -6.16 -3.84 15.14
CA HIS A 115 -6.50 -2.62 14.39
C HIS A 115 -7.35 -2.93 13.15
N ILE A 116 -7.10 -4.05 12.46
CA ILE A 116 -7.94 -4.53 11.36
C ILE A 116 -9.38 -4.77 11.81
N ASP A 117 -9.57 -5.39 12.98
CA ASP A 117 -10.90 -5.59 13.58
C ASP A 117 -11.56 -4.24 13.88
N GLY A 118 -10.81 -3.32 14.49
CA GLY A 118 -11.28 -1.95 14.75
C GLY A 118 -11.69 -1.19 13.49
N ILE A 119 -10.95 -1.32 12.38
CA ILE A 119 -11.29 -0.72 11.08
C ILE A 119 -12.62 -1.30 10.58
N ALA A 120 -12.75 -2.63 10.57
CA ALA A 120 -13.96 -3.28 10.08
C ALA A 120 -15.20 -2.90 10.92
N ASP A 121 -15.06 -2.82 12.24
CA ASP A 121 -16.14 -2.44 13.15
C ASP A 121 -16.52 -0.96 12.99
N LEU A 122 -15.55 -0.06 12.86
CA LEU A 122 -15.82 1.36 12.57
C LEU A 122 -16.56 1.54 11.24
N LEU A 123 -16.17 0.80 10.21
CA LEU A 123 -16.87 0.85 8.91
C LEU A 123 -18.32 0.36 9.07
N ARG A 124 -18.54 -0.78 9.71
CA ARG A 124 -19.89 -1.31 9.96
C ARG A 124 -20.75 -0.35 10.79
N GLU A 125 -20.18 0.24 11.83
CA GLU A 125 -20.90 1.19 12.70
C GLU A 125 -21.23 2.49 11.96
N ARG A 126 -20.31 3.03 11.15
CA ARG A 126 -20.64 4.17 10.27
C ARG A 126 -21.84 3.87 9.40
N TYR A 127 -21.90 2.67 8.82
CA TYR A 127 -23.05 2.26 8.01
C TYR A 127 -24.33 2.06 8.81
N SER A 128 -24.26 1.43 9.99
CA SER A 128 -25.41 1.23 10.87
C SER A 128 -26.03 2.56 11.30
N GLN A 129 -25.20 3.60 11.46
CA GLN A 129 -25.59 4.97 11.83
C GLN A 129 -25.92 5.86 10.62
N GLY A 130 -25.97 5.30 9.39
CA GLY A 130 -26.36 6.03 8.18
C GLY A 130 -25.26 6.86 7.51
N VAL A 131 -24.01 6.82 8.00
CA VAL A 131 -22.84 7.43 7.38
C VAL A 131 -22.33 6.53 6.25
N ARG A 132 -22.98 6.61 5.09
CA ARG A 132 -22.73 5.71 3.95
C ARG A 132 -21.65 6.18 2.99
N THR A 133 -21.28 7.45 3.03
CA THR A 133 -20.20 8.00 2.21
C THR A 133 -18.84 7.68 2.86
N LEU A 134 -17.94 7.11 2.08
CA LEU A 134 -16.53 6.98 2.43
C LEU A 134 -15.70 7.95 1.61
N PRO A 135 -14.62 8.50 2.20
CA PRO A 135 -13.61 9.19 1.42
C PRO A 135 -13.02 8.26 0.35
N PRO A 136 -12.80 8.74 -0.89
CA PRO A 136 -12.23 7.93 -1.97
C PRO A 136 -10.90 7.26 -1.61
N TRP A 137 -10.10 7.91 -0.74
CA TRP A 137 -8.81 7.37 -0.30
C TRP A 137 -8.94 6.10 0.55
N VAL A 138 -10.06 5.86 1.25
CA VAL A 138 -10.26 4.64 2.06
C VAL A 138 -10.33 3.43 1.16
N THR A 139 -11.23 3.48 0.17
CA THR A 139 -11.37 2.41 -0.83
C THR A 139 -10.13 2.31 -1.69
N GLY A 140 -9.56 3.46 -2.10
CA GLY A 140 -8.33 3.50 -2.89
C GLY A 140 -7.14 2.83 -2.20
N LEU A 141 -6.98 3.06 -0.88
CA LEU A 141 -5.94 2.43 -0.07
C LEU A 141 -6.10 0.91 -0.04
N VAL A 142 -7.30 0.39 0.25
CA VAL A 142 -7.56 -1.06 0.28
C VAL A 142 -7.37 -1.69 -1.10
N VAL A 143 -7.84 -1.02 -2.14
CA VAL A 143 -7.68 -1.44 -3.54
C VAL A 143 -6.19 -1.55 -3.91
N SER A 144 -5.40 -0.50 -3.69
CA SER A 144 -3.95 -0.53 -3.93
C SER A 144 -3.24 -1.56 -3.05
N ASP A 145 -3.67 -1.73 -1.81
CA ASP A 145 -3.03 -2.64 -0.86
C ASP A 145 -3.30 -4.13 -1.14
N SER A 146 -4.32 -4.44 -1.93
CA SER A 146 -4.58 -5.79 -2.42
C SER A 146 -3.37 -6.39 -3.16
N VAL A 147 -2.58 -5.57 -3.86
CA VAL A 147 -1.36 -6.04 -4.52
C VAL A 147 -0.31 -6.44 -3.49
N ASN A 148 -0.16 -5.72 -2.38
CA ASN A 148 0.77 -6.13 -1.32
C ASN A 148 0.30 -7.40 -0.61
N THR A 149 -1.02 -7.63 -0.52
CA THR A 149 -1.56 -8.89 0.04
C THR A 149 -1.08 -10.11 -0.73
N LEU A 150 -0.99 -10.03 -2.06
CA LEU A 150 -0.47 -11.11 -2.89
C LEU A 150 0.95 -11.50 -2.46
N PHE A 151 1.74 -10.53 -2.03
CA PHE A 151 3.12 -10.74 -1.59
C PHE A 151 3.25 -10.90 -0.09
N ASN A 152 2.18 -11.29 0.61
CA ASN A 152 2.17 -11.51 2.06
C ASN A 152 2.65 -10.29 2.87
N PHE A 153 2.33 -9.08 2.39
CA PHE A 153 2.64 -7.82 3.07
C PHE A 153 1.43 -6.87 3.09
N PRO A 154 0.23 -7.28 3.57
CA PRO A 154 -0.90 -6.37 3.62
C PRO A 154 -0.68 -5.25 4.63
N ARG A 155 -0.75 -3.99 4.20
CA ARG A 155 -0.69 -2.82 5.10
C ARG A 155 -1.98 -2.72 5.91
N VAL A 156 -3.12 -2.78 5.22
CA VAL A 156 -4.48 -2.66 5.78
C VAL A 156 -5.50 -3.58 5.10
N TYR A 157 -5.14 -4.19 3.96
CA TYR A 157 -6.00 -5.14 3.26
C TYR A 157 -6.23 -6.38 4.12
N HIS A 158 -7.50 -6.71 4.34
CA HIS A 158 -7.92 -7.93 5.02
C HIS A 158 -9.36 -8.26 4.63
N SER A 159 -9.74 -9.55 4.62
CA SER A 159 -11.09 -9.99 4.27
C SER A 159 -12.17 -9.29 5.11
N LYS A 160 -11.97 -9.18 6.42
CA LYS A 160 -12.87 -8.44 7.33
C LYS A 160 -13.14 -6.98 6.89
N VAL A 161 -12.13 -6.29 6.36
CA VAL A 161 -12.24 -4.91 5.87
C VAL A 161 -12.94 -4.90 4.51
N VAL A 162 -12.58 -5.82 3.61
CA VAL A 162 -13.25 -6.03 2.32
C VAL A 162 -14.75 -6.29 2.52
N ASP A 163 -15.11 -7.18 3.44
CA ASP A 163 -16.49 -7.52 3.76
C ASP A 163 -17.24 -6.30 4.31
N ALA A 164 -16.61 -5.53 5.20
CA ALA A 164 -17.21 -4.30 5.72
C ALA A 164 -17.47 -3.28 4.60
N LEU A 165 -16.53 -3.09 3.66
CA LEU A 165 -16.67 -2.20 2.52
C LEU A 165 -17.66 -2.71 1.45
N GLY A 166 -17.73 -4.03 1.26
CA GLY A 166 -18.54 -4.68 0.23
C GLY A 166 -20.05 -4.47 0.41
N LEU A 167 -20.51 -4.25 1.64
CA LEU A 167 -21.93 -4.09 1.96
C LEU A 167 -22.59 -2.88 1.28
N TYR A 168 -21.85 -1.83 0.88
CA TYR A 168 -22.46 -0.54 0.48
C TYR A 168 -21.77 0.22 -0.66
N GLY A 169 -21.03 -0.44 -1.55
CA GLY A 169 -20.59 0.21 -2.81
C GLY A 169 -19.19 -0.17 -3.32
N GLY A 170 -18.46 -1.03 -2.62
CA GLY A 170 -17.13 -1.48 -3.04
C GLY A 170 -17.12 -2.52 -4.17
N ILE A 171 -17.84 -2.32 -5.28
CA ILE A 171 -17.84 -3.29 -6.40
C ILE A 171 -16.40 -3.55 -6.90
N SER A 172 -15.58 -2.50 -6.97
CA SER A 172 -14.15 -2.63 -7.29
C SER A 172 -13.41 -3.46 -6.24
N VAL A 173 -13.64 -3.21 -4.95
CA VAL A 173 -13.03 -3.94 -3.82
C VAL A 173 -13.37 -5.43 -3.88
N SER A 174 -14.64 -5.79 -4.08
CA SER A 174 -15.06 -7.20 -4.17
C SER A 174 -14.50 -7.90 -5.42
N ARG A 175 -14.46 -7.20 -6.57
CA ARG A 175 -13.84 -7.74 -7.79
C ARG A 175 -12.33 -7.96 -7.61
N ILE A 176 -11.65 -7.03 -6.97
CA ILE A 176 -10.23 -7.14 -6.64
C ILE A 176 -9.99 -8.30 -5.68
N ALA A 177 -10.83 -8.47 -4.65
CA ALA A 177 -10.71 -9.61 -3.74
C ALA A 177 -10.86 -10.96 -4.48
N ALA A 178 -11.82 -11.06 -5.40
CA ALA A 178 -11.96 -12.26 -6.22
C ALA A 178 -10.74 -12.50 -7.13
N LEU A 179 -10.15 -11.44 -7.69
CA LEU A 179 -8.90 -11.51 -8.46
C LEU A 179 -7.73 -11.98 -7.58
N THR A 180 -7.55 -11.41 -6.38
CA THR A 180 -6.45 -11.80 -5.49
C THR A 180 -6.54 -13.26 -5.06
N ASP A 181 -7.75 -13.75 -4.75
CA ASP A 181 -7.99 -15.16 -4.45
C ASP A 181 -7.71 -16.06 -5.66
N GLY A 182 -8.10 -15.59 -6.85
CA GLY A 182 -7.83 -16.27 -8.11
C GLY A 182 -6.33 -16.42 -8.40
N ILE A 183 -5.55 -15.35 -8.17
CA ILE A 183 -4.09 -15.35 -8.32
C ILE A 183 -3.44 -16.30 -7.33
N SER A 184 -3.86 -16.29 -6.06
CA SER A 184 -3.35 -17.23 -5.06
C SER A 184 -3.57 -18.68 -5.46
N ARG A 185 -4.75 -19.02 -6.00
CA ARG A 185 -5.03 -20.36 -6.54
C ARG A 185 -4.18 -20.67 -7.77
N LEU A 186 -4.02 -19.72 -8.69
CA LEU A 186 -3.17 -19.88 -9.87
C LEU A 186 -1.71 -20.17 -9.49
N TRP A 187 -1.16 -19.45 -8.50
CA TRP A 187 0.20 -19.70 -8.03
C TRP A 187 0.35 -21.08 -7.39
N ALA A 188 -0.65 -21.56 -6.64
CA ALA A 188 -0.64 -22.92 -6.13
C ALA A 188 -0.62 -23.95 -7.28
N SER A 189 -1.39 -23.74 -8.35
CA SER A 189 -1.35 -24.60 -9.56
C SER A 189 0.00 -24.55 -10.28
N ILE A 190 0.60 -23.37 -10.42
CA ILE A 190 1.94 -23.21 -11.02
C ILE A 190 2.99 -23.95 -10.21
N GLU A 191 2.94 -23.84 -8.88
CA GLU A 191 3.90 -24.52 -8.00
C GLU A 191 3.70 -26.04 -8.00
N ALA A 192 2.46 -26.52 -8.03
CA ALA A 192 2.15 -27.94 -8.20
C ALA A 192 2.66 -28.48 -9.54
N HIS A 193 2.51 -27.71 -10.62
CA HIS A 193 3.06 -28.06 -11.93
C HIS A 193 4.60 -28.12 -11.91
N ARG A 194 5.25 -27.17 -11.22
CA ARG A 194 6.71 -27.12 -11.12
C ARG A 194 7.32 -28.30 -10.33
N THR A 195 6.61 -28.80 -9.32
CA THR A 195 7.11 -29.80 -8.37
C THR A 195 6.65 -31.23 -8.67
N GLY A 196 5.58 -31.40 -9.45
CA GLY A 196 5.07 -32.70 -9.88
C GLY A 196 5.65 -33.22 -11.20
N GLN A 197 5.08 -34.32 -11.69
CA GLN A 197 5.17 -34.74 -13.11
C GLN A 197 3.83 -34.41 -13.78
N PRO A 198 3.66 -33.22 -14.35
CA PRO A 198 2.37 -32.80 -14.88
C PRO A 198 2.21 -33.32 -16.31
N ASP A 199 1.04 -33.85 -16.64
CA ASP A 199 0.65 -34.03 -18.04
C ASP A 199 0.42 -32.66 -18.71
N SER A 200 0.67 -32.58 -20.00
CA SER A 200 0.40 -31.43 -20.87
C SER A 200 -1.02 -30.85 -20.71
N SER A 201 -2.01 -31.72 -20.50
CA SER A 201 -3.41 -31.34 -20.23
C SER A 201 -3.57 -30.48 -18.97
N PHE A 202 -2.78 -30.75 -17.92
CA PHE A 202 -2.83 -30.00 -16.67
C PHE A 202 -2.46 -28.53 -16.84
N ALA A 203 -1.43 -28.22 -17.64
CA ALA A 203 -0.98 -26.84 -17.83
C ALA A 203 -2.07 -25.98 -18.49
N VAL A 204 -2.73 -26.52 -19.51
CA VAL A 204 -3.80 -25.83 -20.23
C VAL A 204 -4.99 -25.57 -19.29
N ASP A 205 -5.48 -26.61 -18.60
CA ASP A 205 -6.72 -26.51 -17.81
C ASP A 205 -6.55 -25.76 -16.49
N MET A 206 -5.40 -25.95 -15.82
CA MET A 206 -5.18 -25.47 -14.45
C MET A 206 -4.31 -24.21 -14.36
N ILE A 207 -3.65 -23.81 -15.46
CA ILE A 207 -2.81 -22.60 -15.50
C ILE A 207 -3.27 -21.66 -16.60
N GLU A 208 -3.20 -22.05 -17.87
CA GLU A 208 -3.43 -21.14 -19.00
C GLU A 208 -4.88 -20.64 -19.06
N GLY A 209 -5.86 -21.53 -18.89
CA GLY A 209 -7.27 -21.16 -18.83
C GLY A 209 -7.59 -20.18 -17.68
N PRO A 210 -7.23 -20.49 -16.42
CA PRO A 210 -7.37 -19.58 -15.30
C PRO A 210 -6.61 -18.25 -15.49
N LEU A 211 -5.38 -18.28 -16.01
CA LEU A 211 -4.57 -17.10 -16.32
C LEU A 211 -5.33 -16.17 -17.28
N ALA A 212 -5.78 -16.67 -18.43
CA ALA A 212 -6.51 -15.88 -19.43
C ALA A 212 -7.80 -15.25 -18.86
N ARG A 213 -8.51 -15.98 -17.99
CA ARG A 213 -9.70 -15.43 -17.31
C ARG A 213 -9.34 -14.29 -16.36
N LEU A 214 -8.30 -14.46 -15.55
CA LEU A 214 -7.84 -13.42 -14.61
C LEU A 214 -7.31 -12.19 -15.34
N GLU A 215 -6.58 -12.37 -16.44
CA GLU A 215 -6.11 -11.27 -17.30
C GLU A 215 -7.28 -10.49 -17.89
N THR A 216 -8.29 -11.18 -18.41
CA THR A 216 -9.51 -10.54 -18.93
C THR A 216 -10.20 -9.72 -17.85
N GLN A 217 -10.35 -10.28 -16.64
CA GLN A 217 -10.95 -9.57 -15.51
C GLN A 217 -10.13 -8.35 -15.06
N ALA A 218 -8.80 -8.47 -15.04
CA ALA A 218 -7.90 -7.36 -14.73
C ALA A 218 -8.03 -6.23 -15.77
N ARG A 219 -8.06 -6.54 -17.07
CA ARG A 219 -8.25 -5.53 -18.13
C ARG A 219 -9.60 -4.83 -18.06
N LEU A 220 -10.67 -5.58 -17.78
CA LEU A 220 -12.00 -5.00 -17.55
C LEU A 220 -12.01 -4.04 -16.36
N LEU A 221 -11.30 -4.38 -15.29
CA LEU A 221 -11.13 -3.50 -14.13
C LEU A 221 -10.29 -2.26 -14.48
N GLY A 222 -9.26 -2.41 -15.32
CA GLY A 222 -8.41 -1.33 -15.81
C GLY A 222 -9.11 -0.30 -16.71
N SER A 223 -10.34 -0.58 -17.14
CA SER A 223 -11.21 0.37 -17.85
C SER A 223 -11.91 1.36 -16.92
N SER A 224 -11.69 1.26 -15.60
CA SER A 224 -12.20 2.22 -14.62
C SER A 224 -11.51 3.58 -14.73
N ASP A 225 -12.27 4.66 -14.52
CA ASP A 225 -11.73 6.03 -14.42
C ASP A 225 -11.01 6.29 -13.09
N ASP A 226 -11.23 5.44 -12.08
CA ASP A 226 -10.59 5.57 -10.77
C ASP A 226 -9.10 5.16 -10.84
N PRO A 227 -8.15 6.08 -10.53
CA PRO A 227 -6.71 5.81 -10.66
C PRO A 227 -6.20 4.72 -9.71
N PHE A 228 -6.81 4.54 -8.53
CA PHE A 228 -6.45 3.45 -7.62
C PHE A 228 -6.81 2.09 -8.22
N THR A 229 -8.03 1.94 -8.73
CA THR A 229 -8.51 0.74 -9.41
C THR A 229 -7.67 0.44 -10.65
N GLN A 230 -7.39 1.46 -11.46
CA GLN A 230 -6.65 1.28 -12.71
C GLN A 230 -5.18 0.91 -12.47
N SER A 231 -4.49 1.56 -11.53
CA SER A 231 -3.12 1.18 -11.16
C SER A 231 -3.08 -0.23 -10.54
N THR A 232 -4.10 -0.62 -9.79
CA THR A 232 -4.21 -1.99 -9.24
C THR A 232 -4.39 -3.02 -10.34
N ALA A 233 -5.25 -2.72 -11.32
CA ALA A 233 -5.47 -3.58 -12.48
C ALA A 233 -4.20 -3.81 -13.30
N PHE A 234 -3.45 -2.73 -13.62
CA PHE A 234 -2.17 -2.87 -14.34
C PHE A 234 -1.14 -3.65 -13.53
N ALA A 235 -1.04 -3.41 -12.22
CA ALA A 235 -0.15 -4.18 -11.36
C ALA A 235 -0.51 -5.67 -11.35
N ILE A 236 -1.81 -6.01 -11.24
CA ILE A 236 -2.29 -7.39 -11.33
C ILE A 236 -1.94 -8.02 -12.70
N GLU A 237 -2.13 -7.30 -13.80
CA GLU A 237 -1.78 -7.80 -15.13
C GLU A 237 -0.27 -8.10 -15.22
N LEU A 238 0.59 -7.22 -14.70
CA LEU A 238 2.02 -7.49 -14.61
C LEU A 238 2.33 -8.70 -13.74
N VAL A 239 1.66 -8.86 -12.60
CA VAL A 239 1.82 -10.03 -11.73
C VAL A 239 1.48 -11.31 -12.49
N LEU A 240 0.35 -11.36 -13.18
CA LEU A 240 -0.09 -12.52 -13.96
C LEU A 240 0.92 -12.86 -15.06
N GLN A 241 1.33 -11.88 -15.87
CA GLN A 241 2.28 -12.07 -16.96
C GLN A 241 3.69 -12.45 -16.49
N LEU A 242 4.14 -11.95 -15.33
CA LEU A 242 5.42 -12.36 -14.75
C LEU A 242 5.35 -13.73 -14.06
N SER A 243 4.16 -14.15 -13.64
CA SER A 243 3.94 -15.45 -13.01
C SER A 243 3.97 -16.60 -14.01
N TRP A 244 3.43 -16.37 -15.21
CA TRP A 244 3.45 -17.33 -16.32
C TRP A 244 3.67 -16.58 -17.64
N PRO A 245 4.93 -16.35 -18.04
CA PRO A 245 5.24 -15.50 -19.20
C PRO A 245 4.73 -16.10 -20.51
N THR A 246 3.69 -15.50 -21.07
CA THR A 246 3.16 -15.83 -22.42
C THR A 246 3.45 -14.73 -23.44
N GLN A 247 3.72 -13.52 -22.96
CA GLN A 247 3.91 -12.32 -23.78
C GLN A 247 5.39 -11.91 -23.89
N PRO A 248 5.78 -11.22 -24.97
CA PRO A 248 7.14 -10.71 -25.12
C PRO A 248 7.45 -9.59 -24.10
N PRO A 249 8.72 -9.37 -23.72
CA PRO A 249 9.11 -8.35 -22.73
C PRO A 249 8.71 -6.91 -23.08
N ALA A 250 8.59 -6.58 -24.38
CA ALA A 250 8.14 -5.26 -24.83
C ALA A 250 6.72 -4.95 -24.31
N THR A 251 5.82 -5.93 -24.32
CA THR A 251 4.45 -5.81 -23.81
C THR A 251 4.43 -5.48 -22.31
N LEU A 252 5.30 -6.12 -21.52
CA LEU A 252 5.43 -5.84 -20.08
C LEU A 252 5.85 -4.39 -19.82
N THR A 253 6.76 -3.85 -20.65
CA THR A 253 7.20 -2.46 -20.53
C THR A 253 6.06 -1.48 -20.84
N THR A 254 5.22 -1.78 -21.82
CA THR A 254 4.03 -0.99 -22.13
C THR A 254 3.02 -1.00 -20.98
N ILE A 255 2.73 -2.17 -20.42
CA ILE A 255 1.81 -2.29 -19.27
C ILE A 255 2.37 -1.55 -18.05
N ALA A 256 3.67 -1.65 -17.79
CA ALA A 256 4.34 -0.89 -16.72
C ALA A 256 4.29 0.63 -16.97
N GLY A 257 4.30 1.07 -18.23
CA GLY A 257 4.06 2.47 -18.61
C GLY A 257 2.65 2.92 -18.20
N GLY A 258 1.62 2.12 -18.50
CA GLY A 258 0.25 2.38 -18.07
C GLY A 258 0.11 2.41 -16.54
N LEU A 259 0.80 1.51 -15.83
CA LEU A 259 0.86 1.54 -14.36
C LEU A 259 1.45 2.85 -13.84
N LYS A 260 2.58 3.31 -14.40
CA LYS A 260 3.20 4.59 -14.05
C LYS A 260 2.21 5.75 -14.26
N GLU A 261 1.55 5.82 -15.41
CA GLU A 261 0.58 6.88 -15.72
C GLU A 261 -0.62 6.88 -14.76
N ALA A 262 -1.14 5.70 -14.40
CA ALA A 262 -2.21 5.58 -13.43
C ALA A 262 -1.77 6.03 -12.01
N LEU A 263 -0.57 5.62 -11.57
CA LEU A 263 -0.01 6.04 -10.28
C LEU A 263 0.24 7.56 -10.21
N CYS A 264 0.64 8.19 -11.32
CA CYS A 264 0.82 9.65 -11.38
C CYS A 264 -0.49 10.44 -11.29
N ARG A 265 -1.65 9.80 -11.50
CA ARG A 265 -2.98 10.43 -11.38
C ARG A 265 -3.60 10.31 -10.00
N ILE A 266 -2.96 9.60 -9.07
CA ILE A 266 -3.43 9.53 -7.68
C ILE A 266 -3.33 10.93 -7.06
N PRO A 267 -4.41 11.47 -6.47
CA PRO A 267 -4.53 12.91 -6.14
C PRO A 267 -3.63 13.36 -4.98
N VAL A 268 -3.29 12.45 -4.06
CA VAL A 268 -2.43 12.73 -2.92
C VAL A 268 -1.13 11.96 -3.08
N ARG A 269 0.00 12.67 -3.09
CA ARG A 269 1.31 12.02 -3.13
C ARG A 269 1.50 11.11 -1.90
N PRO A 270 1.90 9.84 -2.10
CA PRO A 270 2.23 8.95 -0.99
C PRO A 270 3.50 9.42 -0.26
N CYS A 271 3.58 9.17 1.05
CA CYS A 271 4.82 9.35 1.81
C CYS A 271 5.83 8.24 1.47
N PHE A 272 7.10 8.41 1.84
CA PHE A 272 8.12 7.41 1.51
C PHE A 272 7.89 6.04 2.16
N PHE A 273 7.20 5.94 3.29
CA PHE A 273 6.81 4.62 3.83
C PHE A 273 5.85 3.90 2.87
N MET A 274 4.91 4.63 2.27
CA MET A 274 3.94 4.07 1.33
C MET A 274 4.58 3.71 0.00
N ASP A 275 5.53 4.51 -0.49
CA ASP A 275 6.31 4.20 -1.69
C ASP A 275 7.24 3.00 -1.47
N PHE A 276 7.98 3.01 -0.36
CA PHE A 276 8.89 1.93 0.01
C PHE A 276 8.18 0.58 0.11
N THR A 277 6.98 0.54 0.68
CA THR A 277 6.18 -0.67 0.86
C THR A 277 5.25 -0.99 -0.31
N SER A 278 5.36 -0.28 -1.44
CA SER A 278 4.46 -0.46 -2.59
C SER A 278 4.94 -1.56 -3.53
N PHE A 279 4.29 -2.72 -3.49
CA PHE A 279 4.50 -3.78 -4.47
C PHE A 279 4.02 -3.40 -5.88
N GLN A 280 3.15 -2.39 -6.03
CA GLN A 280 2.84 -1.82 -7.35
C GLN A 280 4.07 -1.14 -7.96
N LEU A 281 4.82 -0.37 -7.18
CA LEU A 281 6.07 0.22 -7.67
C LEU A 281 7.11 -0.84 -7.98
N MET A 282 7.26 -1.83 -7.09
CA MET A 282 8.25 -2.88 -7.27
C MET A 282 7.93 -3.79 -8.47
N ILE A 283 6.67 -4.19 -8.68
CA ILE A 283 6.30 -5.00 -9.85
C ILE A 283 6.49 -4.23 -11.15
N GLY A 284 6.22 -2.91 -11.16
CA GLY A 284 6.52 -2.03 -12.28
C GLY A 284 8.01 -1.99 -12.61
N ALA A 285 8.88 -1.87 -11.60
CA ALA A 285 10.34 -1.92 -11.76
C ALA A 285 10.83 -3.27 -12.28
N VAL A 286 10.25 -4.38 -11.81
CA VAL A 286 10.59 -5.74 -12.25
C VAL A 286 10.14 -6.02 -13.68
N ALA A 287 8.97 -5.50 -14.08
CA ALA A 287 8.39 -5.75 -15.39
C ALA A 287 8.97 -4.88 -16.51
N ALA A 288 9.29 -3.63 -16.21
CA ALA A 288 9.79 -2.69 -17.20
C ALA A 288 11.19 -3.08 -17.69
N GLY A 289 11.40 -3.00 -19.00
CA GLY A 289 12.67 -3.38 -19.63
C GLY A 289 13.86 -2.58 -19.10
N GLU A 290 15.02 -3.23 -19.01
CA GLU A 290 16.28 -2.59 -18.64
C GLU A 290 16.59 -1.40 -19.56
N GLY A 291 17.10 -0.32 -18.98
CA GLY A 291 17.40 0.93 -19.70
C GLY A 291 16.17 1.75 -20.14
N SER A 292 14.94 1.27 -19.89
CA SER A 292 13.73 2.05 -20.23
C SER A 292 13.48 3.19 -19.23
N GLN A 293 12.96 4.32 -19.74
CA GLN A 293 12.51 5.45 -18.91
C GLN A 293 11.41 5.05 -17.91
N THR A 294 10.59 4.07 -18.26
CA THR A 294 9.56 3.52 -17.37
C THR A 294 10.21 2.87 -16.16
N ARG A 295 11.20 1.99 -16.36
CA ARG A 295 11.93 1.33 -15.28
C ARG A 295 12.67 2.35 -14.41
N GLU A 296 13.34 3.31 -15.04
CA GLU A 296 14.07 4.39 -14.35
C GLU A 296 13.15 5.20 -13.42
N TRP A 297 11.91 5.48 -13.83
CA TRP A 297 10.94 6.17 -12.99
C TRP A 297 10.59 5.39 -11.73
N PHE A 298 10.27 4.09 -11.85
CA PHE A 298 9.97 3.23 -10.70
C PHE A 298 11.16 3.11 -9.76
N LEU A 299 12.35 2.89 -10.31
CA LEU A 299 13.57 2.77 -9.52
C LEU A 299 13.94 4.07 -8.81
N THR A 300 13.82 5.21 -9.49
CA THR A 300 14.10 6.51 -8.86
C THR A 300 13.20 6.72 -7.65
N LYS A 301 11.90 6.42 -7.79
CA LYS A 301 10.93 6.55 -6.69
C LYS A 301 11.24 5.61 -5.52
N LEU A 302 11.51 4.33 -5.80
CA LEU A 302 11.88 3.34 -4.78
C LEU A 302 13.22 3.66 -4.10
N LYS A 303 14.25 4.04 -4.87
CA LYS A 303 15.58 4.41 -4.34
C LYS A 303 15.49 5.65 -3.46
N ARG A 304 14.74 6.67 -3.89
CA ARG A 304 14.50 7.87 -3.09
C ARG A 304 13.87 7.52 -1.75
N ALA A 305 12.82 6.70 -1.76
CA ALA A 305 12.18 6.26 -0.51
C ALA A 305 13.16 5.51 0.41
N VAL A 306 13.95 4.57 -0.11
CA VAL A 306 14.97 3.83 0.68
C VAL A 306 16.03 4.77 1.25
N LEU A 307 16.58 5.68 0.45
CA LEU A 307 17.59 6.66 0.86
C LEU A 307 17.09 7.54 2.00
N GLU A 308 15.84 7.95 1.91
CA GLU A 308 15.24 8.90 2.84
C GLU A 308 14.78 8.23 4.15
N LEU A 309 14.40 6.96 4.10
CA LEU A 309 14.22 6.17 5.32
C LEU A 309 15.57 5.93 6.02
N ARG A 310 16.65 5.71 5.25
CA ARG A 310 18.02 5.59 5.79
C ARG A 310 18.56 6.88 6.37
N SER A 311 18.39 8.02 5.69
CA SER A 311 18.81 9.34 6.19
C SER A 311 18.14 9.68 7.53
N ARG A 312 17.00 9.03 7.79
CA ARG A 312 16.24 9.10 9.02
C ARG A 312 16.61 8.07 10.06
N GLY A 313 17.66 7.28 9.89
CA GLY A 313 18.09 6.30 10.89
C GLY A 313 17.29 5.00 10.88
N TRP A 314 16.63 4.67 9.77
CA TRP A 314 16.30 3.27 9.51
C TRP A 314 17.44 2.66 8.69
N ASP A 315 18.44 2.10 9.37
CA ASP A 315 19.71 1.70 8.75
C ASP A 315 19.52 0.66 7.61
N GLU A 316 18.64 -0.31 7.84
CA GLU A 316 18.36 -1.40 6.91
C GLU A 316 16.86 -1.52 6.60
N PRO A 317 16.25 -0.58 5.85
CA PRO A 317 14.81 -0.62 5.58
C PRO A 317 14.40 -1.90 4.87
N LEU A 318 15.23 -2.36 3.92
CA LEU A 318 14.96 -3.55 3.10
C LEU A 318 14.93 -4.87 3.89
N GLU A 319 15.45 -4.91 5.12
CA GLU A 319 15.31 -6.09 5.99
C GLU A 319 13.84 -6.40 6.31
N LEU A 320 12.97 -5.38 6.24
CA LEU A 320 11.52 -5.55 6.34
C LEU A 320 10.97 -6.61 5.37
N PHE A 321 11.59 -6.76 4.19
CA PHE A 321 11.15 -7.72 3.18
C PHE A 321 11.78 -9.11 3.31
N ARG A 322 12.69 -9.36 4.27
CA ARG A 322 13.24 -10.72 4.47
C ARG A 322 12.18 -11.75 4.85
N ARG A 323 11.14 -11.31 5.56
CA ARG A 323 10.02 -12.16 5.96
C ARG A 323 8.97 -12.33 4.87
N VAL A 324 9.03 -11.52 3.80
CA VAL A 324 8.12 -11.68 2.67
C VAL A 324 8.40 -13.02 2.00
N ASN A 325 7.41 -13.89 2.05
CA ASN A 325 7.44 -15.20 1.43
C ASN A 325 6.11 -15.47 0.74
N PHE A 326 6.14 -15.82 -0.53
CA PHE A 326 4.96 -16.13 -1.33
C PHE A 326 5.26 -17.27 -2.31
N PRO A 327 4.24 -18.03 -2.76
CA PRO A 327 4.44 -19.30 -3.47
C PRO A 327 5.18 -19.16 -4.82
N ASN A 328 5.09 -18.01 -5.48
CA ASN A 328 5.71 -17.81 -6.80
C ASN A 328 7.23 -17.60 -6.69
N VAL A 329 7.99 -18.69 -6.76
CA VAL A 329 9.47 -18.69 -6.62
C VAL A 329 10.17 -17.84 -7.68
N GLY A 330 9.68 -17.86 -8.92
CA GLY A 330 10.27 -17.10 -10.02
C GLY A 330 10.17 -15.59 -9.77
N LEU A 331 8.99 -15.14 -9.35
CA LEU A 331 8.75 -13.74 -9.04
C LEU A 331 9.48 -13.31 -7.75
N MET A 332 9.55 -14.19 -6.74
CA MET A 332 10.35 -13.98 -5.53
C MET A 332 11.83 -13.71 -5.86
N LYS A 333 12.42 -14.49 -6.77
CA LYS A 333 13.80 -14.27 -7.22
C LYS A 333 13.99 -12.88 -7.85
N ARG A 334 13.01 -12.42 -8.64
CA ARG A 334 13.04 -11.08 -9.25
C ARG A 334 12.96 -9.96 -8.22
N PHE A 335 12.08 -10.07 -7.22
CA PHE A 335 12.01 -9.09 -6.13
C PHE A 335 13.29 -9.07 -5.30
N LYS A 336 13.88 -10.22 -4.97
CA LYS A 336 15.18 -10.28 -4.27
C LYS A 336 16.29 -9.58 -5.06
N SER A 337 16.30 -9.75 -6.39
CA SER A 337 17.24 -9.04 -7.27
C SER A 337 17.00 -7.52 -7.25
N LEU A 338 15.73 -7.09 -7.29
CA LEU A 338 15.37 -5.67 -7.17
C LEU A 338 15.83 -5.11 -5.82
N TRP A 339 15.56 -5.78 -4.71
CA TRP A 339 15.97 -5.32 -3.38
C TRP A 339 17.49 -5.24 -3.25
N ALA A 340 18.24 -6.17 -3.85
CA ALA A 340 19.70 -6.08 -3.92
C ALA A 340 20.18 -4.86 -4.72
N GLU A 341 19.54 -4.54 -5.86
CA GLU A 341 19.83 -3.34 -6.66
C GLU A 341 19.51 -2.04 -5.90
N LEU A 342 18.41 -2.02 -5.15
CA LEU A 342 18.05 -0.90 -4.28
C LEU A 342 19.04 -0.74 -3.13
N ALA A 343 19.63 -1.83 -2.63
CA ALA A 343 20.68 -1.78 -1.62
C ALA A 343 22.01 -1.27 -2.18
N SER A 344 22.40 -1.70 -3.40
CA SER A 344 23.69 -1.37 -4.02
C SER A 344 23.75 0.01 -4.65
N GLY A 345 22.62 0.54 -5.13
CA GLY A 345 22.52 1.88 -5.71
C GLY A 345 22.64 3.04 -4.71
N VAL A 346 23.01 2.74 -3.45
CA VAL A 346 23.03 3.64 -2.30
C VAL A 346 24.47 3.76 -1.74
N GLN A 347 25.50 3.67 -2.58
CA GLN A 347 26.81 4.16 -2.14
C GLN A 347 26.74 5.68 -1.98
N ALA A 348 26.87 6.12 -0.74
CA ALA A 348 26.94 7.52 -0.36
C ALA A 348 28.00 8.23 -1.23
N GLY A 349 27.57 9.28 -1.93
CA GLY A 349 28.51 10.28 -2.41
C GLY A 349 29.28 10.87 -1.21
N PRO A 350 30.54 11.28 -1.42
CA PRO A 350 31.44 11.71 -0.35
C PRO A 350 30.90 12.85 0.51
#